data_AF-A0A8H7A8B5-F1
#
_entry.id   AF-A0A8H7A8B5-F1
#
_cell.length_a   1.000
_cell.length_b   1.000
_cell.length_c   1.000
_cell.angle_alpha   90.00
_cell.angle_beta   90.00
_cell.angle_gamma   90.00
#
_symmetry.space_group_name_H-M   'P 1'
#
loop_
_entity.id
_entity.type
_entity.pdbx_description
1 polymer ?
#
loop_
_entity_poly.entity_id
_entity_poly.type
_entity_poly.pdbx_seq_one_letter_code
_entity_poly.pdbx_strand_id
1 'polypeptide(L)'
;MGHSLWWHLVGHAHTQVVAIANELFFSVAASLANRKPDDRDYYLDWARRSRDWFEKSGLVNAKGVVNDDLDLATCKNAGDTAWSYNQGVILGAYVELAEADANEAHLAAATSIATAAIANLTDANQILHDVCEPNCDVTAAQFEGVFMRNLRILHKAAPRAEFATFINKNADSIWANNRITSGSDTLLGHVWSDPFIPPANATTQSSALDTLVAAASIA
;
A
#
# COMPACT_ATOMS: atom_id res chain seq x y z
N MET A 1 -24.69 -3.16 7.30
CA MET A 1 -23.44 -2.65 6.70
C MET A 1 -22.71 -1.88 7.78
N GLY A 2 -21.44 -2.19 8.03
CA GLY A 2 -20.62 -1.52 9.06
C GLY A 2 -20.29 -0.07 8.67
N HIS A 3 -19.78 0.72 9.62
CA HIS A 3 -19.45 2.13 9.41
C HIS A 3 -18.23 2.28 8.49
N SER A 4 -18.41 2.85 7.30
CA SER A 4 -17.32 3.34 6.45
C SER A 4 -16.97 4.79 6.78
N LEU A 5 -15.78 5.21 6.36
CA LEU A 5 -15.38 6.60 6.28
C LEU A 5 -15.60 7.16 4.88
N TRP A 6 -16.03 8.41 4.84
CA TRP A 6 -16.05 9.24 3.64
C TRP A 6 -14.65 9.74 3.32
N TRP A 7 -14.36 9.96 2.03
CA TRP A 7 -13.09 10.56 1.61
C TRP A 7 -12.88 11.94 2.23
N HIS A 8 -13.93 12.77 2.24
CA HIS A 8 -13.87 14.11 2.81
C HIS A 8 -14.37 14.15 4.25
N LEU A 9 -13.72 14.99 5.06
CA LEU A 9 -14.10 15.26 6.44
C LEU A 9 -15.39 16.09 6.51
N VAL A 10 -15.96 16.14 7.72
CA VAL A 10 -17.17 16.89 8.06
C VAL A 10 -17.06 18.35 7.58
N GLY A 11 -18.09 18.82 6.88
CA GLY A 11 -18.14 20.17 6.28
C GLY A 11 -17.91 20.19 4.77
N HIS A 12 -17.59 19.04 4.18
CA HIS A 12 -17.52 18.84 2.73
C HIS A 12 -18.61 17.87 2.25
N ALA A 13 -18.90 17.87 0.95
CA ALA A 13 -19.87 16.95 0.38
C ALA A 13 -19.36 15.50 0.49
N HIS A 14 -20.18 14.62 1.07
CA HIS A 14 -19.90 13.19 1.21
C HIS A 14 -20.18 12.47 -0.11
N THR A 15 -19.26 12.60 -1.07
CA THR A 15 -19.44 12.12 -2.45
C THR A 15 -18.64 10.89 -2.81
N GLN A 16 -17.76 10.39 -1.93
CA GLN A 16 -16.90 9.25 -2.20
C GLN A 16 -16.62 8.42 -0.94
N VAL A 17 -16.70 7.09 -1.08
CA VAL A 17 -16.21 6.12 -0.09
C VAL A 17 -15.07 5.36 -0.76
N VAL A 18 -13.85 5.71 -0.37
CA VAL A 18 -12.61 5.19 -0.99
C VAL A 18 -11.91 4.21 -0.06
N ALA A 19 -11.14 3.30 -0.65
CA ALA A 19 -10.32 2.32 0.04
C ALA A 19 -9.35 3.00 1.01
N ILE A 20 -8.55 3.96 0.53
CA ILE A 20 -7.49 4.59 1.33
C ILE A 20 -7.97 5.18 2.66
N ALA A 21 -9.10 5.89 2.68
CA ALA A 21 -9.59 6.52 3.92
C ALA A 21 -9.90 5.47 4.99
N ASN A 22 -10.47 4.35 4.57
CA ASN A 22 -10.83 3.24 5.45
C ASN A 22 -9.61 2.40 5.84
N GLU A 23 -8.67 2.18 4.91
CA GLU A 23 -7.41 1.48 5.18
C GLU A 23 -6.51 2.24 6.16
N LEU A 24 -6.38 3.56 6.03
CA LEU A 24 -5.61 4.37 6.96
C LEU A 24 -6.23 4.36 8.36
N PHE A 25 -7.56 4.46 8.46
CA PHE A 25 -8.23 4.35 9.74
C PHE A 25 -8.05 2.96 10.37
N PHE A 26 -8.16 1.90 9.57
CA PHE A 26 -7.84 0.55 10.01
C PHE A 26 -6.41 0.46 10.56
N SER A 27 -5.42 0.93 9.79
CA SER A 27 -4.01 0.94 10.16
C SER A 27 -3.76 1.68 11.48
N VAL A 28 -4.35 2.86 11.66
CA VAL A 28 -4.21 3.66 12.89
C VAL A 28 -4.88 2.99 14.08
N ALA A 29 -6.09 2.45 13.92
CA ALA A 29 -6.79 1.75 15.00
C ALA A 29 -5.99 0.51 15.48
N ALA A 30 -5.50 -0.30 14.54
CA ALA A 30 -4.66 -1.45 14.86
C ALA A 30 -3.35 -1.03 15.55
N SER A 31 -2.70 0.02 15.02
CA SER A 31 -1.46 0.57 15.58
C SER A 31 -1.64 1.09 17.00
N LEU A 32 -2.78 1.71 17.31
CA LEU A 32 -3.11 2.22 18.64
C LEU A 32 -3.41 1.07 19.60
N ALA A 33 -4.07 -0.01 19.16
CA ALA A 33 -4.29 -1.19 19.99
C ALA A 33 -2.96 -1.79 20.50
N ASN A 34 -1.90 -1.77 19.68
CA ASN A 34 -0.57 -2.23 20.08
C ASN A 34 0.17 -1.28 21.03
N ARG A 35 -0.17 0.03 21.01
CA ARG A 35 0.66 1.09 21.62
C ARG A 35 -0.02 1.88 22.74
N LYS A 36 -1.32 1.68 22.95
CA LYS A 36 -2.12 2.32 24.01
C LYS A 36 -2.74 1.23 24.91
N PRO A 37 -1.95 0.64 25.83
CA PRO A 37 -2.42 -0.48 26.65
C PRO A 37 -3.67 -0.14 27.49
N ASP A 38 -3.77 1.10 27.99
CA ASP A 38 -4.91 1.56 28.80
C ASP A 38 -6.24 1.61 28.01
N ASP A 39 -6.16 1.82 26.69
CA ASP A 39 -7.32 1.94 25.77
C ASP A 39 -7.32 0.81 24.72
N ARG A 40 -6.56 -0.27 24.96
CA ARG A 40 -6.29 -1.30 23.95
C ARG A 40 -7.58 -1.88 23.37
N ASP A 41 -8.51 -2.28 24.24
CA ASP A 41 -9.73 -2.97 23.82
C ASP A 41 -10.64 -2.06 22.97
N TYR A 42 -10.63 -0.76 23.26
CA TYR A 42 -11.36 0.23 22.45
C TYR A 42 -10.78 0.32 21.03
N TYR A 43 -9.46 0.43 20.90
CA TYR A 43 -8.82 0.51 19.58
C TYR A 43 -8.87 -0.81 18.82
N LEU A 44 -8.77 -1.94 19.52
CA LEU A 44 -8.89 -3.27 18.92
C LEU A 44 -10.30 -3.51 18.37
N ASP A 45 -11.35 -3.07 19.07
CA ASP A 45 -12.73 -3.13 18.56
C ASP A 45 -12.87 -2.32 17.27
N TRP A 46 -12.33 -1.10 17.22
CA TRP A 46 -12.31 -0.30 15.98
C TRP A 46 -11.53 -0.97 14.85
N ALA A 47 -10.35 -1.51 15.12
CA ALA A 47 -9.54 -2.21 14.12
C ALA A 47 -10.29 -3.42 13.54
N ARG A 48 -10.95 -4.22 14.40
CA ARG A 48 -11.78 -5.35 13.98
C ARG A 48 -12.98 -4.91 13.14
N ARG A 49 -13.65 -3.82 13.51
CA ARG A 49 -14.77 -3.26 12.71
C ARG A 49 -14.31 -2.77 11.34
N SER A 50 -13.15 -2.12 11.27
CA SER A 50 -12.59 -1.64 10.01
C SER A 50 -12.18 -2.78 9.09
N ARG A 51 -11.52 -3.82 9.62
CA ARG A 51 -11.27 -5.07 8.89
C ARG A 51 -12.57 -5.68 8.38
N ASP A 52 -13.55 -5.89 9.26
CA ASP A 52 -14.83 -6.51 8.90
C ASP A 52 -15.57 -5.72 7.80
N TRP A 53 -15.47 -4.38 7.84
CA TRP A 53 -16.01 -3.55 6.77
C TRP A 53 -15.22 -3.74 5.47
N PHE A 54 -13.89 -3.68 5.52
CA PHE A 54 -13.03 -3.79 4.34
C PHE A 54 -13.26 -5.13 3.63
N GLU A 55 -13.26 -6.24 4.36
CA GLU A 55 -13.49 -7.58 3.82
C GLU A 55 -14.89 -7.73 3.20
N LYS A 56 -15.89 -7.00 3.70
CA LYS A 56 -17.28 -7.05 3.21
C LYS A 56 -17.61 -5.98 2.17
N SER A 57 -16.73 -5.02 1.96
CA SER A 57 -16.94 -3.88 1.04
C SER A 57 -17.03 -4.32 -0.42
N GLY A 58 -16.36 -5.43 -0.76
CA GLY A 58 -16.17 -5.87 -2.14
C GLY A 58 -15.04 -5.15 -2.88
N LEU A 59 -14.28 -4.27 -2.23
CA LEU A 59 -13.16 -3.54 -2.84
C LEU A 59 -12.06 -4.47 -3.37
N VAL A 60 -11.83 -5.61 -2.71
CA VAL A 60 -10.98 -6.68 -3.24
C VAL A 60 -11.71 -7.34 -4.41
N ASN A 61 -11.20 -7.14 -5.62
CA ASN A 61 -11.81 -7.61 -6.84
C ASN A 61 -11.49 -9.10 -7.11
N ALA A 62 -12.01 -9.65 -8.22
CA ALA A 62 -11.83 -11.06 -8.58
C ALA A 62 -10.37 -11.49 -8.83
N LYS A 63 -9.45 -10.53 -9.06
CA LYS A 63 -8.00 -10.77 -9.20
C LYS A 63 -7.27 -10.72 -7.85
N GLY A 64 -7.95 -10.37 -6.76
CA GLY A 64 -7.36 -10.24 -5.43
C GLY A 64 -6.69 -8.90 -5.14
N VAL A 65 -6.83 -7.91 -6.04
CA VAL A 65 -6.33 -6.54 -5.82
C VAL A 65 -7.47 -5.62 -5.37
N VAL A 66 -7.12 -4.58 -4.64
CA VAL A 66 -8.02 -3.58 -4.05
C VAL A 66 -8.30 -2.48 -5.07
N ASN A 67 -9.56 -2.29 -5.44
CA ASN A 67 -10.01 -1.16 -6.25
C ASN A 67 -10.19 0.10 -5.40
N ASP A 68 -10.19 1.27 -6.03
CA ASP A 68 -10.12 2.55 -5.32
C ASP A 68 -11.38 2.92 -4.53
N ASP A 69 -12.58 2.65 -5.06
CA ASP A 69 -13.81 3.15 -4.44
C ASP A 69 -15.06 2.26 -4.62
N LEU A 70 -16.11 2.67 -3.92
CA LEU A 70 -17.44 2.12 -4.04
C LEU A 70 -18.36 3.09 -4.79
N ASP A 71 -19.17 2.55 -5.68
CA ASP A 71 -20.31 3.26 -6.26
C ASP A 71 -21.34 3.55 -5.15
N LEU A 72 -21.65 4.82 -4.93
CA LEU A 72 -22.54 5.24 -3.83
C LEU A 72 -24.01 4.90 -4.04
N ALA A 73 -24.44 4.67 -5.28
CA ALA A 73 -25.82 4.30 -5.56
C ALA A 73 -26.09 2.83 -5.22
N THR A 74 -25.07 1.98 -5.38
CA THR A 74 -25.18 0.52 -5.22
C THR A 74 -24.45 -0.02 -4.00
N CYS A 75 -23.55 0.77 -3.40
CA CYS A 75 -22.60 0.38 -2.36
C CYS A 75 -21.74 -0.83 -2.77
N LYS A 76 -21.40 -0.93 -4.06
CA LYS A 76 -20.57 -1.99 -4.62
C LYS A 76 -19.29 -1.42 -5.20
N ASN A 77 -18.27 -2.25 -5.29
CA ASN A 77 -17.02 -1.92 -5.97
C ASN A 77 -17.31 -1.41 -7.39
N ALA A 78 -16.85 -0.20 -7.69
CA ALA A 78 -17.08 0.46 -8.97
C ALA A 78 -16.29 -0.19 -10.13
N GLY A 79 -15.31 -1.04 -9.82
CA GLY A 79 -14.40 -1.60 -10.82
C GLY A 79 -13.21 -0.68 -11.12
N ASP A 80 -13.03 0.36 -10.29
CA ASP A 80 -12.05 1.43 -10.49
C ASP A 80 -10.60 0.96 -10.34
N THR A 81 -9.68 1.85 -10.71
CA THR A 81 -8.24 1.59 -10.76
C THR A 81 -7.73 0.94 -9.47
N ALA A 82 -6.95 -0.13 -9.62
CA ALA A 82 -6.14 -0.67 -8.54
C ALA A 82 -4.82 0.10 -8.50
N TRP A 83 -4.66 0.96 -7.49
CA TRP A 83 -3.42 1.70 -7.25
C TRP A 83 -2.52 0.94 -6.28
N SER A 84 -1.20 1.04 -6.47
CA SER A 84 -0.22 0.30 -5.67
C SER A 84 -0.31 0.61 -4.17
N TYR A 85 -0.58 1.87 -3.79
CA TYR A 85 -0.65 2.27 -2.39
C TYR A 85 -1.81 1.64 -1.61
N ASN A 86 -3.00 1.48 -2.21
CA ASN A 86 -4.12 0.75 -1.59
C ASN A 86 -3.72 -0.72 -1.35
N GLN A 87 -2.93 -1.30 -2.26
CA GLN A 87 -2.42 -2.65 -2.05
C GLN A 87 -1.42 -2.73 -0.91
N GLY A 88 -0.75 -1.63 -0.58
CA GLY A 88 0.29 -1.53 0.44
C GLY A 88 -0.25 -1.23 1.83
N VAL A 89 -1.03 -0.15 1.97
CA VAL A 89 -1.50 0.34 3.28
C VAL A 89 -2.28 -0.76 4.01
N ILE A 90 -3.12 -1.50 3.27
CA ILE A 90 -3.87 -2.61 3.84
C ILE A 90 -2.97 -3.73 4.40
N LEU A 91 -1.79 -3.99 3.82
CA LEU A 91 -0.85 -5.00 4.34
C LEU A 91 -0.35 -4.59 5.72
N GLY A 92 0.06 -3.33 5.86
CA GLY A 92 0.51 -2.79 7.14
C GLY A 92 -0.58 -2.85 8.19
N ALA A 93 -1.83 -2.54 7.81
CA ALA A 93 -2.97 -2.61 8.71
C ALA A 93 -3.24 -4.04 9.22
N TYR A 94 -3.19 -5.04 8.33
CA TYR A 94 -3.33 -6.45 8.72
C TYR A 94 -2.17 -6.94 9.60
N VAL A 95 -0.93 -6.49 9.35
CA VAL A 95 0.21 -6.85 10.20
C VAL A 95 0.05 -6.28 11.60
N GLU A 96 -0.30 -5.00 11.73
CA GLU A 96 -0.59 -4.38 13.03
C GLU A 96 -1.75 -5.09 13.75
N LEU A 97 -2.80 -5.49 13.02
CA LEU A 97 -3.90 -6.25 13.60
C LEU A 97 -3.48 -7.66 14.03
N ALA A 98 -2.60 -8.33 13.27
CA ALA A 98 -2.06 -9.63 13.63
C ALA A 98 -1.28 -9.55 14.96
N GLU A 99 -0.50 -8.50 15.16
CA GLU A 99 0.18 -8.24 16.43
C GLU A 99 -0.80 -7.98 17.58
N ALA A 100 -1.88 -7.21 17.32
CA ALA A 100 -2.85 -6.84 18.35
C ALA A 100 -3.79 -8.01 18.75
N ASP A 101 -4.17 -8.86 17.80
CA ASP A 101 -5.23 -9.89 17.92
C ASP A 101 -4.66 -11.33 18.00
N ALA A 102 -3.38 -11.53 17.69
CA ALA A 102 -2.70 -12.83 17.65
C ALA A 102 -3.41 -13.89 16.77
N ASN A 103 -3.99 -13.45 15.65
CA ASN A 103 -4.67 -14.32 14.69
C ASN A 103 -3.93 -14.36 13.35
N GLU A 104 -3.40 -15.53 13.00
CA GLU A 104 -2.61 -15.76 11.78
C GLU A 104 -3.41 -15.54 10.49
N ALA A 105 -4.75 -15.58 10.54
CA ALA A 105 -5.60 -15.31 9.38
C ALA A 105 -5.38 -13.89 8.82
N HIS A 106 -5.00 -12.92 9.67
CA HIS A 106 -4.70 -11.54 9.25
C HIS A 106 -3.47 -11.49 8.35
N LEU A 107 -2.40 -12.22 8.69
CA LEU A 107 -1.21 -12.33 7.86
C LEU A 107 -1.48 -13.10 6.56
N ALA A 108 -2.37 -14.10 6.60
CA ALA A 108 -2.79 -14.82 5.40
C ALA A 108 -3.55 -13.92 4.41
N ALA A 109 -4.46 -13.07 4.92
CA ALA A 109 -5.18 -12.08 4.10
C ALA A 109 -4.21 -11.07 3.45
N ALA A 110 -3.29 -10.50 4.24
CA ALA A 110 -2.25 -9.61 3.72
C ALA A 110 -1.38 -10.29 2.66
N THR A 111 -0.93 -11.53 2.92
CA THR A 111 -0.14 -12.31 1.98
C THR A 111 -0.88 -12.51 0.65
N SER A 112 -2.18 -12.83 0.70
CA SER A 112 -2.99 -13.01 -0.51
C SER A 112 -3.09 -11.73 -1.34
N ILE A 113 -3.30 -10.57 -0.70
CA ILE A 113 -3.36 -9.28 -1.39
C ILE A 113 -1.99 -8.93 -1.98
N ALA A 114 -0.90 -9.12 -1.23
CA ALA A 114 0.46 -8.85 -1.71
C ALA A 114 0.84 -9.70 -2.93
N THR A 115 0.56 -11.01 -2.90
CA THR A 115 0.80 -11.91 -4.04
C THR A 115 -0.06 -11.51 -5.25
N ALA A 116 -1.33 -11.15 -5.04
CA ALA A 116 -2.19 -10.66 -6.11
C ALA A 116 -1.68 -9.35 -6.72
N ALA A 117 -1.21 -8.42 -5.88
CA ALA A 117 -0.65 -7.15 -6.32
C ALA A 117 0.62 -7.36 -7.15
N ILE A 118 1.56 -8.17 -6.67
CA ILE A 118 2.78 -8.55 -7.40
C ILE A 118 2.43 -9.19 -8.74
N ALA A 119 1.40 -10.05 -8.81
CA ALA A 119 1.03 -10.71 -10.05
C ALA A 119 0.33 -9.79 -11.08
N ASN A 120 -0.29 -8.70 -10.65
CA ASN A 120 -1.19 -7.90 -11.50
C ASN A 120 -0.74 -6.46 -11.75
N LEU A 121 0.14 -5.90 -10.92
CA LEU A 121 0.63 -4.51 -11.05
C LEU A 121 2.10 -4.45 -11.49
N THR A 122 2.59 -5.48 -12.16
CA THR A 122 4.01 -5.57 -12.53
C THR A 122 4.21 -5.88 -14.01
N ASP A 123 5.34 -5.46 -14.56
CA ASP A 123 5.76 -5.79 -15.92
C ASP A 123 6.36 -7.20 -16.02
N ALA A 124 6.83 -7.56 -17.22
CA ALA A 124 7.49 -8.85 -17.46
C ALA A 124 8.81 -9.03 -16.68
N ASN A 125 9.42 -7.94 -16.19
CA ASN A 125 10.65 -7.96 -15.41
C ASN A 125 10.40 -8.04 -13.90
N GLN A 126 9.14 -7.96 -13.48
CA GLN A 126 8.67 -7.83 -12.10
C GLN A 126 8.99 -6.47 -11.46
N ILE A 127 8.91 -5.40 -12.24
CA ILE A 127 8.94 -4.01 -11.75
C ILE A 127 7.52 -3.52 -11.54
N LEU A 128 7.25 -2.91 -10.39
CA LEU A 128 5.95 -2.36 -10.02
C LEU A 128 5.60 -1.17 -10.91
N HIS A 129 4.32 -1.04 -11.25
CA HIS A 129 3.81 0.07 -12.04
C HIS A 129 2.45 0.56 -11.51
N ASP A 130 2.31 1.87 -11.40
CA ASP A 130 0.99 2.53 -11.38
C ASP A 130 0.55 2.98 -12.78
N VAL A 131 -0.77 2.96 -13.03
CA VAL A 131 -1.35 3.17 -14.38
C VAL A 131 -1.10 4.56 -14.98
N CYS A 132 -0.70 5.53 -14.15
CA CYS A 132 -0.45 6.90 -14.60
C CYS A 132 0.95 7.11 -15.18
N GLU A 133 1.85 6.12 -15.07
CA GLU A 133 3.22 6.27 -15.57
C GLU A 133 3.26 6.51 -17.09
N PRO A 134 4.16 7.38 -17.59
CA PRO A 134 5.16 8.17 -16.85
C PRO A 134 4.64 9.53 -16.32
N ASN A 135 3.33 9.80 -16.44
CA ASN A 135 2.72 11.13 -16.26
C ASN A 135 1.96 11.29 -14.94
N CYS A 136 2.33 10.52 -13.91
CA CYS A 136 1.72 10.63 -12.60
C CYS A 136 1.91 12.03 -11.99
N ASP A 137 0.91 12.46 -11.23
CA ASP A 137 1.05 13.67 -10.44
C ASP A 137 1.98 13.44 -9.23
N VAL A 138 2.23 14.52 -8.48
CA VAL A 138 3.11 14.49 -7.31
C VAL A 138 2.59 13.61 -6.17
N THR A 139 1.32 13.19 -6.20
CA THR A 139 0.71 12.31 -5.21
C THR A 139 0.93 10.86 -5.62
N ALA A 140 0.56 10.52 -6.86
CA ALA A 140 0.66 9.17 -7.39
C ALA A 140 2.11 8.69 -7.54
N ALA A 141 3.05 9.61 -7.76
CA ALA A 141 4.49 9.29 -7.72
C ALA A 141 4.97 8.66 -6.38
N GLN A 142 4.18 8.78 -5.29
CA GLN A 142 4.52 8.22 -3.97
C GLN A 142 4.09 6.76 -3.81
N PHE A 143 3.12 6.32 -4.60
CA PHE A 143 2.28 5.17 -4.28
C PHE A 143 3.08 3.86 -4.24
N GLU A 144 3.97 3.67 -5.20
CA GLU A 144 4.81 2.48 -5.28
C GLU A 144 5.72 2.31 -4.06
N GLY A 145 6.28 3.41 -3.53
CA GLY A 145 7.05 3.40 -2.29
C GLY A 145 6.20 3.05 -1.07
N VAL A 146 4.94 3.51 -1.01
CA VAL A 146 4.00 3.10 0.05
C VAL A 146 3.73 1.60 0.00
N PHE A 147 3.60 1.02 -1.21
CA PHE A 147 3.52 -0.42 -1.37
C PHE A 147 4.76 -1.12 -0.83
N MET A 148 5.95 -0.74 -1.28
CA MET A 148 7.21 -1.38 -0.87
C MET A 148 7.49 -1.29 0.63
N ARG A 149 7.17 -0.15 1.24
CA ARG A 149 7.29 0.06 2.69
C ARG A 149 6.47 -0.96 3.48
N ASN A 150 5.23 -1.20 3.05
CA ASN A 150 4.32 -2.13 3.73
C ASN A 150 4.58 -3.59 3.35
N LEU A 151 5.01 -3.88 2.12
CA LEU A 151 5.44 -5.22 1.72
C LEU A 151 6.63 -5.69 2.56
N ARG A 152 7.58 -4.80 2.88
CA ARG A 152 8.65 -5.07 3.83
C ARG A 152 8.13 -5.41 5.23
N ILE A 153 7.15 -4.65 5.73
CA ILE A 153 6.55 -4.89 7.04
C ILE A 153 5.90 -6.29 7.06
N LEU A 154 5.12 -6.62 6.03
CA LEU A 154 4.55 -7.94 5.87
C LEU A 154 5.61 -9.03 5.76
N HIS A 155 6.66 -8.83 4.97
CA HIS A 155 7.73 -9.81 4.82
C HIS A 155 8.44 -10.10 6.16
N LYS A 156 8.61 -9.10 7.02
CA LYS A 156 9.17 -9.33 8.36
C LYS A 156 8.25 -10.15 9.26
N ALA A 157 6.93 -9.93 9.18
CA ALA A 157 5.94 -10.66 9.97
C ALA A 157 5.62 -12.07 9.43
N ALA A 158 5.64 -12.23 8.10
CA ALA A 158 5.38 -13.48 7.39
C ALA A 158 6.37 -13.65 6.21
N PRO A 159 7.61 -14.08 6.48
CA PRO A 159 8.66 -14.15 5.46
C PRO A 159 8.30 -15.04 4.27
N ARG A 160 8.49 -14.50 3.07
CA ARG A 160 8.34 -15.21 1.79
C ARG A 160 9.42 -14.82 0.79
N ALA A 161 10.02 -15.83 0.16
CA ALA A 161 11.05 -15.62 -0.87
C ALA A 161 10.52 -14.76 -2.03
N GLU A 162 9.25 -14.95 -2.43
CA GLU A 162 8.58 -14.14 -3.46
C GLU A 162 8.66 -12.64 -3.16
N PHE A 163 8.32 -12.22 -1.94
CA PHE A 163 8.34 -10.81 -1.54
C PHE A 163 9.77 -10.27 -1.51
N ALA A 164 10.73 -11.05 -1.02
CA ALA A 164 12.12 -10.66 -1.02
C ALA A 164 12.69 -10.47 -2.44
N THR A 165 12.38 -11.40 -3.34
CA THR A 165 12.75 -11.29 -4.76
C THR A 165 12.13 -10.06 -5.40
N PHE A 166 10.84 -9.79 -5.15
CA PHE A 166 10.15 -8.63 -5.71
C PHE A 166 10.76 -7.30 -5.23
N ILE A 167 10.97 -7.16 -3.92
CA ILE A 167 11.61 -5.98 -3.31
C ILE A 167 13.00 -5.76 -3.92
N ASN A 168 13.84 -6.80 -4.00
CA ASN A 168 15.20 -6.68 -4.51
C ASN A 168 15.22 -6.32 -6.01
N LYS A 169 14.36 -6.92 -6.83
CA LYS A 169 14.28 -6.58 -8.27
C LYS A 169 13.96 -5.11 -8.51
N ASN A 170 13.01 -4.55 -7.75
CA ASN A 170 12.64 -3.15 -7.86
C ASN A 170 13.77 -2.24 -7.37
N ALA A 171 14.39 -2.57 -6.23
CA ALA A 171 15.54 -1.83 -5.70
C ALA A 171 16.73 -1.84 -6.67
N ASP A 172 17.03 -2.99 -7.27
CA ASP A 172 18.10 -3.16 -8.25
C ASP A 172 17.82 -2.35 -9.53
N SER A 173 16.57 -2.35 -10.02
CA SER A 173 16.21 -1.54 -11.19
C SER A 173 16.33 -0.04 -10.93
N ILE A 174 15.86 0.42 -9.76
CA ILE A 174 16.03 1.81 -9.33
C ILE A 174 17.51 2.18 -9.31
N TRP A 175 18.34 1.35 -8.66
CA TRP A 175 19.74 1.64 -8.47
C TRP A 175 20.57 1.54 -9.76
N ALA A 176 20.22 0.62 -10.66
CA ALA A 176 20.94 0.44 -11.92
C ALA A 176 20.52 1.47 -12.97
N ASN A 177 19.23 1.80 -13.05
CA ASN A 177 18.65 2.46 -14.22
C ASN A 177 17.97 3.80 -13.90
N ASN A 178 17.30 3.93 -12.74
CA ASN A 178 16.41 5.05 -12.47
C ASN A 178 17.00 6.11 -11.53
N ARG A 179 18.28 6.45 -11.73
CA ARG A 179 18.96 7.50 -10.96
C ARG A 179 19.95 8.30 -11.76
N ILE A 180 20.21 9.53 -11.31
CA ILE A 180 21.28 10.39 -11.83
C ILE A 180 22.04 11.06 -10.69
N THR A 181 23.32 11.35 -10.90
CA THR A 181 24.11 12.18 -9.99
C THR A 181 23.99 13.64 -10.42
N SER A 182 23.55 14.52 -9.50
CA SER A 182 23.47 15.97 -9.70
C SER A 182 24.28 16.66 -8.60
N GLY A 183 25.48 17.13 -8.92
CA GLY A 183 26.41 17.65 -7.91
C GLY A 183 26.82 16.56 -6.91
N SER A 184 26.56 16.78 -5.61
CA SER A 184 26.77 15.79 -4.55
C SER A 184 25.60 14.82 -4.35
N ASP A 185 24.47 15.06 -5.03
CA ASP A 185 23.22 14.38 -4.75
C ASP A 185 22.96 13.25 -5.74
N THR A 186 22.28 12.20 -5.28
CA THR A 186 21.72 11.15 -6.14
C THR A 186 20.22 11.34 -6.21
N LEU A 187 19.73 11.71 -7.39
CA LEU A 187 18.31 11.89 -7.66
C LEU A 187 17.72 10.59 -8.20
N LEU A 188 16.58 10.19 -7.66
CA LEU A 188 15.84 8.98 -8.03
C LEU A 188 14.57 9.38 -8.79
N GLY A 189 14.31 8.67 -9.88
CA GLY A 189 13.17 8.92 -10.75
C GLY A 189 11.89 8.26 -10.26
N HIS A 190 10.84 8.41 -11.08
CA HIS A 190 9.54 7.81 -10.83
C HIS A 190 9.39 6.44 -11.48
N VAL A 191 9.70 6.32 -12.78
CA VAL A 191 9.45 5.10 -13.56
C VAL A 191 10.58 4.10 -13.35
N TRP A 192 10.43 3.18 -12.40
CA TRP A 192 11.51 2.31 -11.94
C TRP A 192 12.01 1.32 -13.00
N SER A 193 11.25 1.07 -14.06
CA SER A 193 11.64 0.23 -15.19
C SER A 193 12.53 0.94 -16.22
N ASP A 194 12.56 2.27 -16.19
CA ASP A 194 13.15 3.10 -17.23
C ASP A 194 14.37 3.91 -16.73
N PRO A 195 15.23 4.39 -17.66
CA PRO A 195 16.23 5.39 -17.34
C PRO A 195 15.63 6.62 -16.64
N PHE A 196 16.42 7.30 -15.82
CA PHE A 196 15.98 8.51 -15.12
C PHE A 196 15.33 9.54 -16.06
N ILE A 197 14.09 9.94 -15.74
CA ILE A 197 13.34 11.00 -16.44
C ILE A 197 13.20 12.20 -15.49
N PRO A 198 13.76 13.39 -15.84
CA PRO A 198 13.57 14.60 -15.04
C PRO A 198 12.13 15.14 -15.13
N PRO A 199 11.66 15.89 -14.12
CA PRO A 199 12.37 16.22 -12.88
C PRO A 199 12.19 15.16 -11.79
N ALA A 200 13.21 15.00 -10.94
CA ALA A 200 13.01 14.40 -9.62
C ALA A 200 12.41 15.43 -8.67
N ASN A 201 11.57 14.98 -7.75
CA ASN A 201 11.05 15.80 -6.66
C ASN A 201 11.09 15.01 -5.34
N ALA A 202 10.64 15.63 -4.26
CA ALA A 202 10.65 14.99 -2.95
C ALA A 202 9.88 13.66 -2.96
N THR A 203 8.75 13.58 -3.65
CA THR A 203 7.92 12.39 -3.75
C THR A 203 8.61 11.26 -4.52
N THR A 204 9.16 11.52 -5.71
CA THR A 204 9.85 10.47 -6.49
C THR A 204 11.04 9.92 -5.69
N GLN A 205 11.76 10.82 -5.03
CA GLN A 205 12.89 10.48 -4.17
C GLN A 205 12.46 9.60 -2.99
N SER A 206 11.43 10.00 -2.23
CA SER A 206 10.98 9.22 -1.06
C SER A 206 10.38 7.89 -1.46
N SER A 207 9.64 7.83 -2.58
CA SER A 207 9.08 6.60 -3.12
C SER A 207 10.17 5.57 -3.42
N ALA A 208 11.20 5.97 -4.17
CA ALA A 208 12.33 5.10 -4.49
C ALA A 208 13.16 4.73 -3.25
N LEU A 209 13.33 5.66 -2.30
CA LEU A 209 14.03 5.39 -1.04
C LEU A 209 13.30 4.36 -0.15
N ASP A 210 11.96 4.36 -0.10
CA ASP A 210 11.20 3.33 0.62
C ASP A 210 11.57 1.92 0.13
N THR A 211 11.76 1.76 -1.18
CA THR A 211 12.16 0.51 -1.83
C THR A 211 13.60 0.13 -1.53
N LEU A 212 14.54 1.08 -1.61
CA LEU A 212 15.94 0.84 -1.27
C LEU A 212 16.11 0.48 0.22
N VAL A 213 15.41 1.17 1.11
CA VAL A 213 15.37 0.84 2.54
C VAL A 213 14.72 -0.52 2.76
N ALA A 214 13.71 -0.88 1.96
CA ALA A 214 13.12 -2.21 2.02
C ALA A 214 14.11 -3.31 1.68
N ALA A 215 14.81 -3.22 0.56
CA ALA A 215 15.85 -4.18 0.18
C ALA A 215 16.95 -4.30 1.26
N ALA A 216 17.44 -3.17 1.78
CA ALA A 216 18.46 -3.16 2.83
C ALA A 216 17.98 -3.78 4.16
N SER A 217 16.67 -3.85 4.40
CA SER A 217 16.07 -4.35 5.64
C SER A 217 15.71 -5.83 5.63
N ILE A 218 15.78 -6.49 4.46
CA ILE A 218 15.42 -7.90 4.25
C ILE A 218 16.62 -8.76 3.84
N ALA A 219 17.80 -8.13 3.71
CA ALA A 219 19.08 -8.76 3.41
C ALA A 219 19.65 -9.51 4.63
#